data_AF-A0A948ISU4-F1
#
_entry.id   AF-A0A948ISU4-F1
#
_cell.length_a   1.000
_cell.length_b   1.000
_cell.length_c   1.000
_cell.angle_alpha   90.00
_cell.angle_beta   90.00
_cell.angle_gamma   90.00
#
_symmetry.space_group_name_H-M   'P 1'
#
loop_
_entity.id
_entity.type
_entity.pdbx_description
1 polymer ?
#
loop_
_entity_poly.entity_id
_entity_poly.type
_entity_poly.pdbx_seq_one_letter_code
_entity_poly.pdbx_strand_id
1 'polypeptide(L)'
;MSRPIHDGELTATDADGQMLREWDGVVLVRALSVTAAGNQDPAPTEIPAGTRATAITLLDPEAGLFDLECYLDAAGDAYAFAQGVGADVRVVEKIEDKKAVEL
;
A
#
# COMPACT_ATOMS: atom_id res chain seq x y z
N MET A 1 -14.80 -5.76 16.30
CA MET A 1 -15.37 -5.55 14.95
C MET A 1 -14.77 -6.62 14.06
N SER A 2 -15.59 -7.32 13.27
CA SER A 2 -15.08 -8.28 12.28
C SER A 2 -14.44 -7.51 11.12
N ARG A 3 -13.33 -8.02 10.58
CA ARG A 3 -12.63 -7.41 9.45
C ARG A 3 -13.43 -7.52 8.15
N PRO A 4 -13.26 -6.57 7.20
CA PRO A 4 -13.89 -6.68 5.89
C PRO A 4 -13.35 -7.87 5.11
N ILE A 5 -14.17 -8.38 4.19
CA ILE A 5 -13.85 -9.50 3.29
C ILE A 5 -14.08 -9.03 1.85
N HIS A 6 -13.16 -9.34 0.94
CA HIS A 6 -13.29 -9.14 -0.50
C HIS A 6 -13.07 -10.48 -1.21
N ASP A 7 -14.04 -10.90 -2.04
CA ASP A 7 -13.98 -12.17 -2.78
C ASP A 7 -13.65 -13.42 -1.93
N GLY A 8 -13.96 -13.36 -0.64
CA GLY A 8 -13.70 -14.42 0.34
C GLY A 8 -12.40 -14.23 1.14
N GLU A 9 -11.56 -13.27 0.80
CA GLU A 9 -10.29 -12.97 1.47
C GLU A 9 -10.45 -11.86 2.51
N LEU A 10 -9.90 -12.08 3.71
CA LEU A 10 -9.87 -11.09 4.80
C LEU A 10 -8.93 -9.95 4.44
N THR A 11 -9.34 -8.72 4.75
CA THR A 11 -8.49 -7.55 4.53
C THR A 11 -8.62 -6.49 5.65
N ALA A 12 -7.82 -5.42 5.58
CA ALA A 12 -7.87 -4.29 6.50
C ALA A 12 -8.74 -3.15 5.97
N THR A 13 -9.07 -2.20 6.85
CA THR A 13 -9.54 -0.88 6.45
C THR A 13 -8.42 0.14 6.55
N ASP A 14 -8.40 1.10 5.63
CA ASP A 14 -7.53 2.26 5.66
C ASP A 14 -7.87 3.21 6.83
N ALA A 15 -7.15 4.32 6.95
CA ALA A 15 -7.34 5.32 8.00
C ALA A 15 -8.72 5.99 7.99
N ASP A 16 -9.44 5.98 6.86
CA ASP A 16 -10.78 6.55 6.72
C ASP A 16 -11.89 5.48 6.83
N GLY A 17 -11.52 4.22 7.09
CA GLY A 17 -12.46 3.09 7.18
C GLY A 17 -12.82 2.48 5.82
N GLN A 18 -12.17 2.87 4.73
CA GLN A 18 -12.34 2.23 3.44
C GLN A 18 -11.63 0.88 3.42
N MET A 19 -12.22 -0.10 2.76
CA MET A 19 -11.56 -1.39 2.53
C MET A 19 -10.29 -1.18 1.69
N LEU A 20 -9.15 -1.63 2.21
CA LEU A 20 -7.86 -1.66 1.54
C LEU A 20 -7.69 -3.02 0.85
N ARG A 21 -7.17 -3.06 -0.37
CA ARG A 21 -6.95 -4.30 -1.11
C ARG A 21 -5.57 -4.32 -1.72
N GLU A 22 -5.12 -5.51 -2.09
CA GLU A 22 -3.92 -5.63 -2.90
C GLU A 22 -4.08 -4.83 -4.19
N TRP A 23 -3.00 -4.18 -4.60
CA TRP A 23 -2.89 -3.27 -5.74
C TRP A 23 -3.71 -1.99 -5.66
N ASP A 24 -4.45 -1.71 -4.56
CA ASP A 24 -5.05 -0.39 -4.38
C ASP A 24 -3.94 0.67 -4.28
N GLY A 25 -4.18 1.79 -4.95
CA GLY A 25 -3.34 2.98 -4.84
C GLY A 25 -3.66 3.73 -3.56
N VAL A 26 -2.64 3.98 -2.75
CA VAL A 26 -2.76 4.60 -1.44
C VAL A 26 -1.84 5.81 -1.30
N VAL A 27 -2.11 6.60 -0.27
CA VAL A 27 -1.19 7.63 0.23
C VAL A 27 -0.88 7.35 1.70
N LEU A 28 0.38 7.50 2.10
CA LEU A 28 0.78 7.34 3.48
C LEU A 28 0.22 8.49 4.33
N VAL A 29 -0.43 8.18 5.46
CA VAL A 29 -0.90 9.21 6.41
C VAL A 29 0.14 9.57 7.47
N ARG A 30 1.17 8.74 7.61
CA ARG A 30 2.33 8.96 8.49
C ARG A 30 3.61 8.51 7.78
N ALA A 31 4.76 8.89 8.33
CA ALA A 31 6.03 8.37 7.83
C ALA A 31 6.21 6.89 8.19
N LEU A 32 6.85 6.12 7.30
CA LEU A 32 7.15 4.71 7.49
C LEU A 32 8.64 4.44 7.31
N SER A 33 9.17 3.47 8.06
CA SER A 33 10.55 3.01 7.90
C SER A 33 10.67 2.16 6.64
N VAL A 34 11.78 2.36 5.90
CA VAL A 34 12.08 1.57 4.71
C VAL A 34 12.46 0.15 5.11
N THR A 35 11.84 -0.82 4.46
CA THR A 35 12.10 -2.25 4.65
C THR A 35 13.02 -2.82 3.57
N ALA A 36 12.96 -2.27 2.35
CA ALA A 36 13.87 -2.60 1.26
C ALA A 36 14.05 -1.43 0.29
N ALA A 37 15.21 -1.41 -0.38
CA ALA A 37 15.68 -0.30 -1.19
C ALA A 37 14.86 0.00 -2.46
N GLY A 38 14.06 -0.97 -2.93
CA GLY A 38 13.42 -0.88 -4.24
C GLY A 38 14.47 -0.71 -5.33
N ASN A 39 14.38 0.39 -6.07
CA ASN A 39 15.36 0.76 -7.09
C ASN A 39 16.23 1.97 -6.72
N GLN A 40 16.17 2.41 -5.45
CA GLN A 40 17.01 3.49 -4.94
C GLN A 40 18.30 2.96 -4.32
N ASP A 41 19.43 3.55 -4.71
CA ASP A 41 20.72 3.33 -4.07
C ASP A 41 21.43 4.69 -3.84
N PRO A 42 21.63 5.12 -2.58
CA PRO A 42 21.22 4.44 -1.35
C PRO A 42 19.71 4.55 -1.10
N ALA A 43 19.15 3.52 -0.46
CA ALA A 43 17.78 3.57 0.03
C ALA A 43 17.61 4.70 1.08
N PRO A 44 16.49 5.44 1.06
CA PRO A 44 16.18 6.31 2.18
C PRO A 44 15.95 5.50 3.45
N THR A 45 16.08 6.13 4.62
CA THR A 45 15.79 5.47 5.91
C THR A 45 14.30 5.53 6.26
N GLU A 46 13.60 6.55 5.75
CA GLU A 46 12.21 6.83 6.02
C GLU A 46 11.51 7.34 4.76
N ILE A 47 10.24 6.98 4.59
CA ILE A 47 9.35 7.49 3.56
C ILE A 47 8.33 8.41 4.23
N PRO A 48 8.21 9.69 3.82
CA PRO A 48 7.38 10.66 4.51
C PRO A 48 5.88 10.42 4.30
N ALA A 49 5.07 11.01 5.19
CA ALA A 49 3.63 11.11 4.99
C ALA A 49 3.32 11.90 3.71
N GLY A 50 2.23 11.55 3.04
CA GLY A 50 1.84 12.13 1.75
C GLY A 50 2.46 11.44 0.54
N THR A 51 3.41 10.51 0.74
CA THR A 51 3.96 9.69 -0.34
C THR A 51 2.88 8.76 -0.90
N ARG A 52 2.78 8.72 -2.24
CA ARG A 52 1.95 7.75 -2.94
C ARG A 52 2.59 6.38 -2.90
N ALA A 53 1.78 5.35 -2.72
CA ALA A 53 2.23 3.97 -2.72
C ALA A 53 1.19 3.04 -3.33
N THR A 54 1.59 1.81 -3.62
CA THR A 54 0.70 0.71 -3.99
C THR A 54 0.75 -0.35 -2.90
N ALA A 55 -0.41 -0.81 -2.43
CA ALA A 55 -0.49 -1.90 -1.46
C ALA A 55 -0.28 -3.25 -2.14
N ILE A 56 0.96 -3.67 -2.37
CA ILE A 56 1.28 -4.77 -3.29
C ILE A 56 0.94 -6.16 -2.74
N THR A 57 0.97 -6.37 -1.43
CA THR A 57 0.72 -7.69 -0.82
C THR A 57 0.21 -7.55 0.60
N LEU A 58 -0.83 -8.32 0.95
CA LEU A 58 -1.29 -8.49 2.33
C LEU A 58 -0.41 -9.55 3.02
N LEU A 59 0.51 -9.11 3.86
CA LEU A 59 1.46 -9.98 4.56
C LEU A 59 0.84 -10.69 5.77
N ASP A 60 -0.05 -10.00 6.47
CA ASP A 60 -0.73 -10.53 7.66
C ASP A 60 -2.20 -10.08 7.68
N PRO A 61 -3.16 -10.99 7.35
CA PRO A 61 -4.58 -10.71 7.38
C PRO A 61 -5.18 -10.52 8.78
N GLU A 62 -4.47 -10.87 9.87
CA GLU A 62 -4.90 -10.67 11.25
C GLU A 62 -4.40 -9.34 11.81
N ALA A 63 -3.16 -8.96 11.50
CA ALA A 63 -2.59 -7.65 11.85
C ALA A 63 -3.01 -6.55 10.86
N GLY A 64 -3.32 -6.91 9.62
CA GLY A 64 -3.74 -6.00 8.55
C GLY A 64 -2.53 -5.29 7.96
N LEU A 65 -1.42 -6.03 7.89
CA LEU A 65 -0.11 -5.57 7.48
C LEU A 65 0.03 -5.74 5.97
N PHE A 66 0.34 -4.66 5.29
CA PHE A 66 0.62 -4.65 3.87
C PHE A 66 2.09 -4.32 3.62
N ASP A 67 2.64 -4.97 2.59
CA ASP A 67 3.83 -4.49 1.93
C ASP A 67 3.44 -3.39 0.93
N LEU A 68 4.20 -2.31 0.91
CA LEU A 68 3.90 -1.09 0.16
C LEU A 68 5.06 -0.73 -0.76
N GLU A 69 4.78 -0.57 -2.04
CA GLU A 69 5.70 0.04 -2.99
C GLU A 69 5.50 1.55 -2.98
N CYS A 70 6.44 2.31 -2.41
CA CYS A 70 6.30 3.74 -2.17
C CYS A 70 7.08 4.57 -3.21
N TYR A 71 6.36 5.41 -3.96
CA TYR A 71 6.90 6.24 -5.03
C TYR A 71 7.52 7.52 -4.47
N LEU A 72 8.83 7.67 -4.64
CA LEU A 72 9.62 8.78 -4.10
C LEU A 72 9.69 9.98 -5.04
N ASP A 73 9.25 9.81 -6.29
CA ASP A 73 9.07 10.88 -7.24
C ASP A 73 7.66 10.87 -7.83
N ALA A 74 7.33 11.94 -8.54
CA ALA A 74 6.01 12.10 -9.16
C ALA A 74 5.81 11.22 -10.41
N ALA A 75 6.89 10.71 -11.00
CA ALA A 75 6.85 9.88 -12.20
C ALA A 75 6.57 8.40 -11.87
N GLY A 76 6.83 7.98 -10.62
CA GLY A 76 6.83 6.58 -10.21
C GLY A 76 8.11 5.85 -10.59
N ASP A 77 9.15 6.57 -11.04
CA ASP A 77 10.40 5.99 -11.49
C ASP A 77 11.29 5.60 -10.31
N ALA A 78 11.33 6.41 -9.25
CA ALA A 78 12.01 6.11 -8.01
C ALA A 78 11.05 5.52 -6.97
N TYR A 79 11.37 4.33 -6.43
CA TYR A 79 10.59 3.74 -5.35
C TYR A 79 11.44 2.99 -4.33
N ALA A 80 10.89 2.85 -3.13
CA ALA A 80 11.40 2.00 -2.06
C ALA A 80 10.22 1.25 -1.40
N PHE A 81 10.52 0.20 -0.66
CA PHE A 81 9.50 -0.61 0.02
C PHE A 81 9.38 -0.23 1.49
N ALA A 82 8.15 -0.25 1.99
CA ALA A 82 7.81 -0.11 3.39
C ALA A 82 6.71 -1.09 3.77
N GLN A 83 6.57 -1.36 5.06
CA GLN A 83 5.42 -2.07 5.59
C GLN A 83 4.55 -1.11 6.40
N GLY A 84 3.24 -1.22 6.21
CA GLY A 84 2.26 -0.40 6.92
C GLY A 84 0.99 -1.17 7.21
N VAL A 85 0.31 -0.82 8.30
CA VAL A 85 -1.04 -1.31 8.57
C VAL A 85 -2.08 -0.39 7.96
N GLY A 86 -3.34 -0.83 7.87
CA GLY A 86 -4.42 -0.02 7.29
C GLY A 86 -4.51 1.42 7.84
N ALA A 87 -4.27 1.63 9.15
CA ALA A 87 -4.28 2.97 9.75
C ALA A 87 -3.10 3.88 9.34
N ASP A 88 -2.12 3.36 8.58
CA ASP A 88 -0.96 4.10 8.09
C ASP A 88 -1.17 4.64 6.67
N VAL A 89 -2.27 4.25 6.02
CA VAL A 89 -2.55 4.59 4.63
C VAL A 89 -3.98 5.09 4.44
N ARG A 90 -4.21 5.78 3.33
CA ARG A 90 -5.51 6.17 2.82
C ARG A 90 -5.63 5.75 1.36
N VAL A 91 -6.69 5.04 1.00
CA VAL A 91 -6.98 4.63 -0.38
C VAL A 91 -7.36 5.87 -1.19
N VAL A 92 -6.63 6.10 -2.28
CA VAL A 92 -6.84 7.23 -3.20
C VAL A 92 -7.20 6.78 -4.61
N GLU A 93 -6.82 5.55 -4.98
CA GLU A 93 -7.17 4.94 -6.25
C GLU A 93 -7.56 3.48 -5.99
N LYS A 94 -8.73 3.09 -6.47
CA LYS A 94 -9.18 1.71 -6.42
C LYS A 94 -8.91 1.10 -7.78
N ILE A 95 -8.25 -0.05 -7.81
CA ILE A 95 -8.29 -0.84 -9.04
C ILE A 95 -9.73 -1.37 -9.15
N GLU A 96 -10.47 -0.85 -10.13
CA GLU A 96 -11.61 -1.57 -10.67
C GLU A 96 -11.03 -2.75 -11.44
N ASP A 97 -11.40 -3.96 -11.01
CA ASP A 97 -11.16 -5.25 -11.66
C ASP A 97 -10.54 -5.10 -13.06
N LYS A 98 -9.26 -5.46 -13.23
CA LYS A 98 -8.70 -5.70 -14.57
C LYS A 98 -9.35 -6.97 -15.16
N LYS A 99 -10.67 -6.94 -15.39
CA LYS A 99 -11.28 -7.76 -16.43
C LYS A 99 -10.89 -7.15 -17.78
N ALA A 100 -10.21 -7.97 -18.57
CA ALA A 100 -9.81 -7.75 -19.95
C ALA A 100 -8.61 -6.82 -20.18
N VAL A 101 -7.40 -7.37 -19.97
CA VAL A 101 -6.40 -7.31 -21.04
C VAL A 101 -6.20 -8.74 -21.51
N GLU A 102 -7.12 -9.21 -22.36
CA GLU A 102 -6.79 -10.30 -23.28
C GLU A 102 -5.77 -9.73 -24.28
N LEU A 103 -4.59 -10.35 -24.33
CA LEU A 103 -3.64 -10.20 -25.45
C LEU A 103 -4.02 -11.17 -26.56
#